data_AF-A0A0A9HQR5-F1
#
_entry.id   AF-A0A0A9HQR5-F1
#
_cell.length_a   1.000
_cell.length_b   1.000
_cell.length_c   1.000
_cell.angle_alpha   90.00
_cell.angle_beta   90.00
_cell.angle_gamma   90.00
#
_symmetry.space_group_name_H-M   'P 1'
#
loop_
_entity.id
_entity.type
_entity.pdbx_description
1 polymer ?
#
loop_
_entity_poly.entity_id
_entity_poly.type
_entity_poly.pdbx_seq_one_letter_code
_entity_poly.pdbx_strand_id
1 'polypeptide(L)'
;MKQCFAFCAVFPKDYDIYVDMLIQLWMANGFIPEQQEVQPEKIGKHIFNEFASRSFFGAVAKGGKADPRACRAHGDSYLHAHGDGCP
;
A
#
# COMPACT_ATOMS: atom_id res chain seq x y z
N MET A 1 5.44 10.82 0.77
CA MET A 1 5.22 9.71 1.73
C MET A 1 4.15 10.00 2.78
N LYS A 2 4.27 11.02 3.66
CA LYS A 2 3.27 11.29 4.73
C LYS A 2 1.82 11.45 4.21
N GLN A 3 1.64 12.05 3.04
CA GLN A 3 0.31 12.23 2.42
C GLN A 3 -0.27 10.91 1.88
N CYS A 4 0.54 10.07 1.24
CA CYS A 4 0.13 8.72 0.82
C CYS A 4 -0.37 7.89 2.02
N PHE A 5 0.34 8.00 3.15
CA PHE A 5 -0.04 7.35 4.41
C PHE A 5 -1.37 7.86 4.96
N ALA A 6 -1.53 9.19 5.06
CA ALA A 6 -2.76 9.80 5.54
C ALA A 6 -3.96 9.47 4.65
N PHE A 7 -3.76 9.40 3.33
CA PHE A 7 -4.80 9.03 2.38
C PHE A 7 -5.30 7.60 2.57
N CYS A 8 -4.43 6.66 2.96
CA CYS A 8 -4.86 5.29 3.23
C CYS A 8 -5.89 5.19 4.36
N ALA A 9 -5.93 6.16 5.28
CA ALA A 9 -6.91 6.21 6.36
C ALA A 9 -8.33 6.57 5.89
N VAL A 10 -8.49 7.00 4.63
CA VAL A 10 -9.81 7.23 4.01
C VAL A 10 -10.52 5.91 3.69
N PHE A 11 -9.76 4.83 3.47
CA PHE A 11 -10.36 3.52 3.20
C PHE A 11 -10.87 2.88 4.50
N PRO A 12 -12.05 2.25 4.47
CA PRO A 12 -12.55 1.48 5.60
C PRO A 12 -11.54 0.40 6.03
N LYS A 13 -11.58 0.04 7.32
CA LYS A 13 -10.84 -1.12 7.81
C LYS A 13 -11.25 -2.38 7.03
N ASP A 14 -10.27 -3.21 6.70
CA ASP A 14 -10.43 -4.44 5.93
C ASP A 14 -10.90 -4.24 4.48
N TYR A 15 -10.76 -3.03 3.94
CA TYR A 15 -11.01 -2.75 2.54
C TYR A 15 -9.92 -3.36 1.66
N ASP A 16 -10.33 -4.20 0.70
CA ASP A 16 -9.44 -4.80 -0.29
C ASP A 16 -9.33 -3.83 -1.49
N ILE A 17 -8.11 -3.36 -1.79
CA ILE A 17 -7.83 -2.45 -2.91
C ILE A 17 -6.68 -3.00 -3.77
N TYR A 18 -6.78 -2.82 -5.09
CA TYR A 18 -5.68 -3.15 -6.00
C TYR A 18 -4.54 -2.14 -5.86
N VAL A 19 -3.30 -2.63 -5.77
CA VAL A 19 -2.11 -1.80 -5.61
C VAL A 19 -1.98 -0.78 -6.73
N ASP A 20 -2.24 -1.20 -7.97
CA ASP A 20 -2.18 -0.31 -9.13
C ASP A 20 -3.21 0.83 -9.05
N MET A 21 -4.41 0.53 -8.53
CA MET A 21 -5.46 1.53 -8.31
C MET A 21 -5.07 2.51 -7.19
N LEU A 22 -4.49 2.02 -6.10
CA LEU A 22 -3.99 2.88 -5.02
C LEU A 22 -2.89 3.83 -5.49
N ILE A 23 -1.97 3.34 -6.33
CA ILE A 23 -0.92 4.16 -6.94
C ILE A 23 -1.53 5.23 -7.85
N GLN A 24 -2.51 4.87 -8.69
CA GLN A 24 -3.24 5.84 -9.52
C GLN A 24 -3.93 6.93 -8.70
N LEU A 25 -4.55 6.56 -7.57
CA LEU A 25 -5.17 7.54 -6.68
C LEU A 25 -4.13 8.48 -6.08
N TRP A 26 -2.96 7.98 -5.68
CA TRP A 26 -1.86 8.84 -5.22
C TRP A 26 -1.31 9.75 -6.31
N MET A 27 -1.22 9.28 -7.56
CA MET A 27 -0.82 10.11 -8.70
C MET A 27 -1.85 11.22 -8.97
N ALA A 28 -3.15 10.88 -9.01
CA ALA A 28 -4.22 11.84 -9.24
C ALA A 28 -4.31 12.93 -8.16
N ASN A 29 -3.93 12.60 -6.92
CA ASN A 29 -3.87 13.55 -5.81
C ASN A 29 -2.52 14.30 -5.71
N GLY A 30 -1.58 14.07 -6.63
CA GLY A 30 -0.27 14.72 -6.63
C GLY A 30 0.64 14.31 -5.47
N PHE A 31 0.40 13.14 -4.86
CA PHE A 31 1.23 12.64 -3.75
C PHE A 31 2.52 11.98 -4.22
N ILE A 32 2.56 11.59 -5.49
CA ILE A 32 3.75 11.06 -6.17
C ILE A 32 4.34 12.19 -7.01
N PRO A 33 5.60 12.61 -6.73
CA PRO A 33 6.25 13.62 -7.53
C PRO A 33 6.54 13.07 -8.94
N GLU A 34 6.28 13.88 -9.95
CA GLU A 34 6.72 13.59 -11.31
C GLU A 34 8.23 13.80 -11.39
N GLN A 35 8.97 12.79 -11.85
CA GLN A 35 10.40 12.85 -12.06
C GLN A 35 10.70 12.60 -13.54
N GLN A 36 11.57 13.43 -14.12
CA GLN A 36 11.82 13.45 -15.57
C GLN A 36 12.33 12.11 -16.12
N GLU A 37 13.01 11.31 -15.29
CA GLU A 37 13.63 10.04 -15.69
C GLU A 37 12.92 8.82 -15.10
N VAL A 38 11.94 9.00 -14.20
CA VAL A 38 11.28 7.91 -13.49
C VAL A 38 9.77 8.03 -13.62
N GLN A 39 9.17 6.98 -14.20
CA GLN A 39 7.71 6.87 -14.31
C GLN A 39 7.06 6.94 -12.92
N PRO A 40 6.02 7.78 -12.73
CA PRO A 40 5.39 7.97 -11.43
C PRO A 40 4.80 6.67 -10.87
N GLU A 41 4.42 5.71 -11.72
CA GLU A 41 4.00 4.37 -11.30
C GLU A 41 5.12 3.61 -10.58
N LYS A 42 6.37 3.74 -11.04
CA LYS A 42 7.53 3.12 -10.38
C LYS A 42 7.79 3.75 -9.02
N ILE A 43 7.66 5.07 -8.93
CA ILE A 43 7.79 5.80 -7.66
C ILE A 43 6.68 5.37 -6.68
N GLY A 44 5.44 5.32 -7.16
CA GLY A 44 4.29 4.87 -6.38
C GLY A 44 4.43 3.44 -5.90
N LYS A 45 4.95 2.54 -6.74
CA LYS A 45 5.22 1.15 -6.35
C LYS A 45 6.34 1.04 -5.32
N HIS A 46 7.38 1.87 -5.42
CA HIS A 46 8.43 1.93 -4.40
C HIS A 46 7.86 2.41 -3.05
N ILE A 47 7.04 3.47 -3.06
CA ILE A 47 6.35 3.97 -1.87
C ILE A 47 5.43 2.89 -1.28
N PHE A 48 4.67 2.18 -2.11
CA PHE A 48 3.83 1.07 -1.68
C PHE A 48 4.65 -0.05 -1.03
N ASN A 49 5.76 -0.45 -1.66
CA ASN A 49 6.64 -1.49 -1.12
C ASN A 49 7.24 -1.10 0.23
N GLU A 50 7.59 0.18 0.43
CA GLU A 50 8.02 0.71 1.72
C GLU A 50 6.91 0.64 2.78
N PHE A 51 5.64 0.78 2.39
CA PHE A 51 4.51 0.59 3.32
C PHE A 51 4.21 -0.88 3.60
N ALA A 52 4.31 -1.73 2.58
CA ALA A 52 4.11 -3.17 2.70
C ALA A 52 5.20 -3.81 3.57
N SER A 53 6.47 -3.41 3.40
CA SER A 53 7.59 -3.89 4.22
C SER A 53 7.48 -3.48 5.69
N ARG A 54 6.81 -2.35 5.97
CA ARG A 54 6.57 -1.82 7.32
C ARG A 54 5.25 -2.29 7.95
N SER A 55 4.62 -3.33 7.38
CA SER A 55 3.40 -3.99 7.89
C SER A 55 2.09 -3.19 7.79
N PHE A 56 1.91 -2.35 6.77
CA PHE A 56 0.63 -1.64 6.55
C PHE A 56 -0.40 -2.42 5.71
N PHE A 57 0.05 -3.43 4.96
CA PHE A 57 -0.80 -4.20 4.04
C PHE A 57 -0.60 -5.70 4.26
N GLY A 58 -1.64 -6.38 4.77
CA GLY A 58 -1.67 -7.84 4.81
C GLY A 58 -2.05 -8.42 3.44
N ALA A 59 -1.45 -9.55 3.07
CA ALA A 59 -1.89 -10.32 1.91
C ALA A 59 -3.33 -10.82 2.13
N VAL A 60 -4.21 -10.57 1.17
CA VAL A 60 -5.64 -10.94 1.27
C VAL A 60 -5.83 -12.41 0.89
N ALA A 61 -5.83 -13.31 1.86
CA ALA A 61 -6.31 -14.68 1.66
C ALA A 61 -7.80 -14.74 2.04
N LYS A 62 -8.70 -14.71 1.04
CA LYS A 62 -10.13 -15.04 1.24
C LYS A 62 -10.46 -16.33 0.50
N GLY A 63 -10.46 -17.47 1.20
CA GLY A 63 -11.08 -18.74 0.77
C GLY A 63 -10.69 -19.32 -0.61
N GLY A 64 -9.69 -18.74 -1.25
CA GLY A 64 -9.20 -18.96 -2.60
C GLY A 64 -7.91 -18.14 -2.76
N LYS A 65 -7.08 -18.50 -3.73
CA LYS A 65 -5.71 -17.95 -3.90
C LYS A 65 -5.71 -16.43 -3.69
N ALA A 66 -4.90 -15.95 -2.75
CA ALA A 66 -4.69 -14.53 -2.55
C ALA A 66 -4.20 -13.90 -3.87
N ASP A 67 -4.88 -12.86 -4.35
CA ASP A 67 -4.37 -12.08 -5.48
C ASP A 67 -3.17 -11.26 -4.97
N PRO A 68 -1.94 -11.54 -5.44
CA PRO A 68 -0.75 -10.81 -5.00
C PRO A 68 -0.78 -9.32 -5.37
N ARG A 69 -1.75 -8.87 -6.18
CA ARG A 69 -1.94 -7.47 -6.59
C ARG A 69 -2.96 -6.73 -5.73
N ALA A 70 -3.63 -7.41 -4.80
CA ALA A 70 -4.57 -6.81 -3.88
C ALA A 70 -3.94 -6.65 -2.50
N CYS A 71 -4.20 -5.52 -1.87
CA CYS A 71 -3.75 -5.21 -0.52
C CYS A 71 -4.94 -4.80 0.34
N ARG A 72 -4.87 -5.13 1.63
CA ARG A 72 -5.91 -4.76 2.60
C ARG A 72 -5.44 -3.61 3.46
N ALA A 73 -6.23 -2.54 3.49
CA ALA A 73 -6.01 -1.44 4.43
C ALA A 73 -6.38 -1.93 5.84
N HIS A 74 -5.40 -2.02 6.74
CA HIS A 74 -5.67 -2.18 8.16
C HIS A 74 -5.95 -0.79 8.73
N GLY A 75 -7.23 -0.50 8.96
CA GLY A 75 -7.64 0.74 9.61
C GLY A 75 -7.02 0.85 10.99
N ASP A 76 -6.55 2.06 11.28
CA ASP A 76 -5.92 2.53 12.50
C ASP A 76 -4.41 2.26 12.61
N SER A 77 -3.68 3.34 12.46
CA SER A 77 -2.23 3.43 12.61
C SER A 77 -1.79 3.10 14.03
N TYR A 78 -1.59 1.83 14.43
CA TYR A 78 -0.63 1.48 15.48
C TYR A 78 -0.10 0.05 15.30
N LEU A 79 1.23 -0.04 15.39
CA LEU A 79 2.09 -1.21 15.37
C LEU A 79 1.43 -2.47 15.95
N HIS A 80 1.45 -3.57 15.18
CA HIS A 80 1.82 -4.88 15.73
C HIS A 80 2.66 -5.62 14.69
N ALA A 81 3.97 -5.57 14.88
CA ALA A 81 4.88 -6.55 14.33
C ALA A 81 4.75 -7.82 15.18
N HIS A 82 4.19 -8.88 14.60
CA HIS A 82 4.57 -10.25 14.94
C HIS A 82 5.28 -10.75 13.68
N GLY A 83 6.58 -11.03 13.72
CA GLY A 83 7.20 -12.02 14.59
C GLY A 83 7.45 -13.26 13.73
N ASP A 84 8.72 -13.63 13.62
CA ASP A 84 9.28 -14.77 12.86
C ASP A 84 9.46 -14.48 11.36
N GLY A 85 10.68 -14.32 10.83
CA GLY A 85 11.90 -15.06 11.12
C GLY A 85 12.31 -15.75 9.82
N CYS A 86 13.02 -15.01 8.97
CA CYS A 86 13.63 -15.54 7.74
C CYS A 86 14.88 -16.36 8.10
N PRO A 87 15.21 -17.43 7.36
CA PRO A 87 16.54 -17.56 6.79
C PRO A 87 16.64 -16.75 5.48
#